data_AF-A0A2U2CLN9-F1
#
_entry.id   AF-A0A2U2CLN9-F1
#
_cell.length_a   1.000
_cell.length_b   1.000
_cell.length_c   1.000
_cell.angle_alpha   90.00
_cell.angle_beta   90.00
_cell.angle_gamma   90.00
#
_symmetry.space_group_name_H-M   'P 1'
#
loop_
_entity.id
_entity.type
_entity.pdbx_description
1 polymer ?
#
loop_
_entity_poly.entity_id
_entity_poly.type
_entity_poly.pdbx_seq_one_letter_code
_entity_poly.pdbx_strand_id
1 'polypeptide(L)'
;MKRAEVISGVVVNVAEFDPDNIPGWAASWPKVTDGAGIGWGWDGSAFTAPPAPDPAEALAAERAGMIVSKFQAKVALLQAGLLSQVETAIQSADAVTQLAWAEANEFHRDSPAIAALSAAIGLSETEVDDLFRAAAVIAA
;
A
#
# COMPACT_ATOMS: atom_id res chain seq x y z
N MET A 1 4.87 -30.53 10.75
CA MET A 1 6.11 -29.99 10.17
C MET A 1 5.82 -29.26 8.87
N LYS A 2 6.43 -28.09 8.65
CA LYS A 2 6.22 -27.29 7.43
C LYS A 2 7.16 -27.72 6.31
N ARG A 3 6.64 -27.82 5.09
CA ARG A 3 7.39 -28.08 3.86
C ARG A 3 7.03 -27.05 2.78
N ALA A 4 8.00 -26.73 1.94
CA ALA A 4 7.87 -25.72 0.89
C ALA A 4 7.88 -26.35 -0.50
N GLU A 5 6.88 -26.03 -1.32
CA GLU A 5 6.90 -26.30 -2.74
C GLU A 5 7.79 -25.27 -3.42
N VAL A 6 8.78 -25.72 -4.19
CA VAL A 6 9.72 -24.85 -4.89
C VAL A 6 9.54 -25.03 -6.39
N ILE A 7 9.24 -23.94 -7.09
CA ILE A 7 9.17 -23.89 -8.55
C ILE A 7 10.20 -22.87 -9.05
N SER A 8 11.07 -23.30 -9.97
CA SER A 8 12.13 -22.46 -10.54
C SER A 8 13.02 -21.79 -9.50
N GLY A 9 13.32 -22.49 -8.40
CA GLY A 9 14.14 -21.97 -7.30
C GLY A 9 13.42 -20.99 -6.37
N VAL A 10 12.10 -20.84 -6.47
CA VAL A 10 11.28 -19.97 -5.60
C VAL A 10 10.22 -20.78 -4.88
N VAL A 11 10.05 -20.53 -3.58
CA VAL A 11 8.98 -21.10 -2.77
C VAL A 11 7.64 -20.53 -3.23
N VAL A 12 6.77 -21.36 -3.78
CA VAL A 12 5.44 -20.95 -4.26
C VAL A 12 4.32 -21.32 -3.29
N ASN A 13 4.58 -22.28 -2.40
CA ASN A 13 3.61 -22.78 -1.45
C ASN A 13 4.31 -23.29 -0.19
N VAL A 14 3.68 -23.11 0.97
CA VAL A 14 4.14 -23.67 2.25
C VAL A 14 2.97 -24.38 2.90
N ALA A 15 3.14 -25.68 3.15
CA ALA A 15 2.11 -26.52 3.73
C ALA A 15 2.62 -27.20 5.00
N GLU A 16 1.72 -27.39 5.97
CA GLU A 16 1.99 -28.10 7.20
C GLU A 16 1.44 -29.53 7.14
N PHE A 17 2.31 -30.49 7.41
CA PHE A 17 1.99 -31.92 7.39
C PHE A 17 2.30 -32.56 8.74
N ASP A 18 1.62 -33.66 9.04
CA ASP A 18 2.06 -34.56 10.10
C ASP A 18 3.47 -35.09 9.76
N PRO A 19 4.49 -34.95 10.65
CA PRO A 19 5.82 -35.48 10.39
C PRO A 19 5.86 -36.99 10.11
N ASP A 20 4.91 -37.76 10.65
CA ASP A 20 4.84 -39.21 10.49
C ASP A 20 4.00 -39.62 9.26
N ASN A 21 3.31 -38.67 8.61
CA ASN A 21 2.44 -38.93 7.47
C ASN A 21 2.55 -37.85 6.39
N ILE A 22 3.69 -37.83 5.70
CA ILE A 22 3.97 -36.87 4.64
C ILE A 22 3.55 -37.47 3.30
N PRO A 23 2.63 -36.83 2.54
CA PRO A 23 2.22 -37.33 1.24
C PRO A 23 3.41 -37.46 0.27
N GLY A 24 3.40 -38.48 -0.59
CA GLY A 24 4.50 -38.77 -1.52
C GLY A 24 4.83 -37.61 -2.47
N TRP A 25 3.83 -36.81 -2.86
CA TRP A 25 4.02 -35.62 -3.70
C TRP A 25 4.76 -34.48 -2.97
N ALA A 26 4.71 -34.43 -1.64
CA ALA A 26 5.44 -33.49 -0.80
C ALA A 26 6.77 -34.07 -0.27
N ALA A 27 7.08 -35.33 -0.57
CA ALA A 27 8.25 -36.01 0.00
C ALA A 27 9.58 -35.36 -0.39
N SER A 28 9.65 -34.73 -1.56
CA SER A 28 10.82 -33.99 -2.06
C SER A 28 10.88 -32.53 -1.63
N TRP A 29 9.82 -32.01 -1.01
CA TRP A 29 9.75 -30.60 -0.62
C TRP A 29 10.69 -30.32 0.56
N PRO A 30 11.55 -29.28 0.49
CA PRO A 30 12.42 -28.92 1.60
C PRO A 30 11.60 -28.58 2.84
N LYS A 31 12.12 -28.98 4.00
CA LYS A 31 11.57 -28.60 5.30
C LYS A 31 11.81 -27.11 5.49
N VAL A 32 10.75 -26.34 5.77
CA VAL A 32 10.87 -24.92 6.08
C VAL A 32 11.63 -24.76 7.41
N THR A 33 12.74 -24.02 7.37
CA THR A 33 13.50 -23.58 8.53
C THR A 33 13.44 -22.05 8.63
N ASP A 34 13.74 -21.50 9.81
CA ASP A 34 14.00 -20.06 10.00
C ASP A 34 12.89 -19.10 9.56
N GLY A 35 11.64 -19.60 9.52
CA GLY A 35 10.48 -18.80 9.11
C GLY A 35 10.37 -18.55 7.61
N ALA A 36 11.11 -19.28 6.78
CA ALA A 36 11.02 -19.15 5.32
C ALA A 36 9.57 -19.30 4.82
N GLY A 37 9.21 -18.49 3.83
CA GLY A 37 7.84 -18.35 3.37
C GLY A 37 7.73 -18.35 1.85
N ILE A 38 6.52 -18.12 1.37
CA ILE A 38 6.25 -17.91 -0.06
C ILE A 38 7.06 -16.72 -0.57
N GLY A 39 7.64 -16.86 -1.76
CA GLY A 39 8.51 -15.86 -2.40
C GLY A 39 9.99 -15.99 -2.05
N TRP A 40 10.36 -16.82 -1.08
CA TRP A 40 11.78 -17.07 -0.76
C TRP A 40 12.47 -17.86 -1.86
N GLY A 41 13.73 -17.56 -2.12
CA GLY A 41 14.59 -18.37 -2.97
C GLY A 41 15.03 -19.65 -2.26
N TRP A 42 15.19 -20.74 -3.00
CA TRP A 42 15.77 -22.00 -2.54
C TRP A 42 16.85 -22.46 -3.52
N ASP A 43 18.09 -22.56 -3.04
CA ASP A 43 19.26 -22.93 -3.84
C ASP A 43 19.63 -24.42 -3.78
N GLY A 44 18.81 -25.24 -3.11
CA GLY A 44 19.10 -26.65 -2.81
C GLY A 44 19.65 -26.90 -1.41
N SER A 45 20.05 -25.84 -0.69
CA SER A 45 20.64 -25.94 0.65
C SER A 45 20.06 -24.93 1.65
N ALA A 46 19.78 -23.71 1.20
CA ALA A 46 19.34 -22.61 2.04
C ALA A 46 18.15 -21.86 1.45
N PHE A 47 17.31 -21.36 2.35
CA PHE A 47 16.27 -20.39 1.99
C PHE A 47 16.85 -18.98 2.05
N THR A 48 16.70 -18.23 0.96
CA THR A 48 17.09 -16.82 0.89
C THR A 48 15.83 -15.97 0.85
N ALA A 49 15.71 -15.03 1.78
CA ALA A 49 14.58 -14.11 1.79
C ALA A 49 14.48 -13.38 0.45
N PRO A 50 13.27 -13.14 -0.07
CA PRO A 50 13.13 -12.25 -1.22
C PRO A 50 13.76 -10.90 -0.87
N PRO A 51 14.36 -10.21 -1.84
CA PRO A 51 14.80 -8.84 -1.61
C PRO A 51 13.60 -8.03 -1.09
N ALA A 52 13.83 -7.20 -0.08
CA ALA A 52 12.82 -6.23 0.35
C ALA A 52 12.44 -5.36 -0.87
N PRO A 53 11.16 -4.96 -1.02
CA PRO A 53 10.78 -4.03 -2.07
C PRO A 53 11.63 -2.76 -1.95
N ASP A 54 11.97 -2.17 -3.08
CA ASP A 54 12.73 -0.93 -3.03
C ASP A 54 11.89 0.19 -2.35
N PRO A 55 12.53 1.22 -1.77
CA PRO A 55 11.80 2.27 -1.09
C PRO A 55 10.76 3.02 -1.96
N ALA A 56 10.98 3.07 -3.28
CA ALA A 56 10.05 3.73 -4.20
C ALA A 56 8.82 2.86 -4.48
N GLU A 57 8.99 1.54 -4.65
CA GLU A 57 7.91 0.56 -4.78
C GLU A 57 7.05 0.52 -3.51
N ALA A 58 7.68 0.53 -2.33
CA ALA A 58 6.98 0.58 -1.06
C ALA A 58 6.13 1.86 -0.91
N LEU A 59 6.69 3.01 -1.28
CA LEU A 59 5.98 4.30 -1.27
C LEU A 59 4.83 4.33 -2.28
N ALA A 60 5.03 3.78 -3.48
CA ALA A 60 3.98 3.69 -4.49
C ALA A 60 2.82 2.79 -4.02
N ALA A 61 3.14 1.65 -3.38
CA ALA A 61 2.15 0.76 -2.79
C ALA A 61 1.38 1.44 -1.62
N GLU A 62 2.08 2.20 -0.78
CA GLU A 62 1.46 2.99 0.28
C GLU A 62 0.45 3.99 -0.30
N ARG A 63 0.88 4.81 -1.28
CA ARG A 63 0.03 5.82 -1.92
C ARG A 63 -1.18 5.21 -2.64
N ALA A 64 -1.03 4.05 -3.27
CA ALA A 64 -2.14 3.34 -3.90
C ALA A 64 -3.20 2.86 -2.88
N GLY A 65 -2.80 2.62 -1.63
CA GLY A 65 -3.71 2.25 -0.53
C GLY A 65 -4.27 3.44 0.26
N MET A 66 -3.78 4.66 0.04
CA MET A 66 -4.23 5.85 0.77
C MET A 66 -5.58 6.36 0.23
N ILE A 67 -6.64 5.95 0.91
CA ILE A 67 -8.02 6.34 0.65
C ILE A 67 -8.61 6.90 1.94
N VAL A 68 -9.19 8.10 1.88
CA VAL A 68 -9.82 8.75 3.04
C VAL A 68 -11.19 9.30 2.66
N SER A 69 -12.14 9.26 3.58
CA SER A 69 -13.44 9.88 3.36
C SER A 69 -13.32 11.39 3.18
N LYS A 70 -14.30 12.00 2.52
CA LYS A 70 -14.39 13.46 2.36
C LYS A 70 -14.33 14.20 3.69
N PHE A 71 -14.97 13.65 4.73
CA PHE A 71 -14.92 14.23 6.07
C PHE A 71 -13.50 14.24 6.64
N GLN A 72 -12.83 13.07 6.64
CA GLN A 72 -11.45 12.93 7.11
C GLN A 72 -10.50 13.89 6.39
N ALA A 73 -10.58 13.97 5.06
CA ALA A 73 -9.75 14.89 4.28
C ALA A 73 -9.99 16.36 4.66
N LYS A 74 -11.26 16.78 4.76
CA LYS A 74 -11.59 18.17 5.13
C LYS A 74 -11.15 18.52 6.54
N VAL A 75 -11.29 17.60 7.50
CA VAL A 75 -10.83 17.83 8.88
C VAL A 75 -9.30 17.89 8.93
N ALA A 76 -8.58 17.01 8.23
CA ALA A 76 -7.11 17.07 8.16
C ALA A 76 -6.61 18.39 7.56
N LEU A 77 -7.23 18.84 6.45
CA LEU A 77 -6.93 20.14 5.85
C LEU A 77 -7.27 21.31 6.79
N LEU A 78 -8.35 21.22 7.55
CA LEU A 78 -8.72 22.23 8.55
C LEU A 78 -7.68 22.29 9.67
N GLN A 79 -7.26 21.13 10.19
CA GLN A 79 -6.24 21.01 11.23
C GLN A 79 -4.87 21.53 10.76
N ALA A 80 -4.54 21.33 9.48
CA ALA A 80 -3.34 21.87 8.85
C ALA A 80 -3.44 23.38 8.51
N GLY A 81 -4.62 24.01 8.67
CA GLY A 81 -4.86 25.40 8.27
C GLY A 81 -4.91 25.61 6.76
N LEU A 82 -5.01 24.54 5.97
CA LEU A 82 -4.95 24.56 4.50
C LEU A 82 -6.34 24.55 3.84
N LEU A 83 -7.41 24.24 4.59
CA LEU A 83 -8.74 24.06 3.99
C LEU A 83 -9.21 25.26 3.18
N SER A 84 -9.07 26.49 3.71
CA SER A 84 -9.47 27.71 3.00
C SER A 84 -8.68 27.95 1.71
N GLN A 85 -7.39 27.61 1.71
CA GLN A 85 -6.54 27.73 0.53
C GLN A 85 -6.95 26.71 -0.54
N VAL A 86 -7.22 25.47 -0.13
CA VAL A 86 -7.75 24.42 -1.01
C VAL A 86 -9.09 24.83 -1.62
N GLU A 87 -10.04 25.31 -0.81
CA GLU A 87 -11.34 25.75 -1.30
C GLU A 87 -11.23 26.89 -2.32
N THR A 88 -10.28 27.81 -2.14
CA THR A 88 -9.99 28.88 -3.09
C THR A 88 -9.40 28.34 -4.40
N ALA A 89 -8.45 27.41 -4.32
CA ALA A 89 -7.85 26.79 -5.51
C ALA A 89 -8.90 26.04 -6.34
N ILE A 90 -9.85 25.37 -5.69
CA ILE A 90 -10.91 24.60 -6.35
C ILE A 90 -11.85 25.50 -7.16
N GLN A 91 -12.13 26.72 -6.71
CA GLN A 91 -12.93 27.68 -7.49
C GLN A 91 -12.30 28.02 -8.85
N SER A 92 -10.98 27.87 -8.97
CA SER A 92 -10.23 28.12 -10.20
C SER A 92 -9.88 26.83 -10.96
N ALA A 93 -10.24 25.66 -10.43
CA ALA A 93 -10.00 24.38 -11.06
C ALA A 93 -11.01 24.08 -12.16
N ASP A 94 -10.75 23.06 -12.97
CA ASP A 94 -11.68 22.60 -14.00
C ASP A 94 -12.98 22.01 -13.38
N ALA A 95 -14.02 21.90 -14.20
CA ALA A 95 -15.34 21.45 -13.74
C ALA A 95 -15.33 20.03 -13.15
N VAL A 96 -14.43 19.14 -13.60
CA VAL A 96 -14.32 17.77 -13.07
C VAL A 96 -13.72 17.80 -11.67
N THR A 97 -12.66 18.60 -11.44
CA THR A 97 -12.06 18.78 -10.12
C THR A 97 -13.04 19.42 -9.13
N GLN A 98 -13.81 20.42 -9.57
CA GLN A 98 -14.88 21.02 -8.74
C GLN A 98 -15.94 19.99 -8.34
N LEU A 99 -16.41 19.18 -9.31
CA LEU A 99 -17.40 18.14 -9.07
C LEU A 99 -16.85 17.04 -8.14
N ALA A 100 -15.60 16.62 -8.34
CA ALA A 100 -14.95 15.63 -7.47
C ALA A 100 -14.87 16.14 -6.02
N TRP A 101 -14.47 17.39 -5.79
CA TRP A 101 -14.46 17.96 -4.44
C TRP A 101 -15.86 18.04 -3.81
N ALA A 102 -16.86 18.38 -4.61
CA ALA A 102 -18.24 18.54 -4.17
C ALA A 102 -18.94 17.20 -3.90
N GLU A 103 -18.71 16.18 -4.73
CA GLU A 103 -19.55 14.97 -4.75
C GLU A 103 -18.82 13.69 -4.35
N ALA A 104 -17.49 13.65 -4.34
CA ALA A 104 -16.77 12.44 -3.97
C ALA A 104 -17.01 12.09 -2.49
N ASN A 105 -17.31 10.82 -2.23
CA ASN A 105 -17.41 10.30 -0.86
C ASN A 105 -16.02 10.04 -0.26
N GLU A 106 -15.05 9.73 -1.11
CA GLU A 106 -13.68 9.36 -0.76
C GLU A 106 -12.70 10.03 -1.71
N PHE A 107 -11.51 10.33 -1.19
CA PHE A 107 -10.38 10.83 -1.96
C PHE A 107 -9.27 9.79 -1.95
N HIS A 108 -8.70 9.57 -3.13
CA HIS A 108 -7.57 8.67 -3.33
C HIS A 108 -6.32 9.49 -3.58
N ARG A 109 -5.21 9.11 -2.91
CA ARG A 109 -3.94 9.83 -3.00
C ARG A 109 -3.35 9.83 -4.42
N ASP A 110 -3.61 8.78 -5.19
CA ASP A 110 -3.17 8.61 -6.57
C ASP A 110 -4.11 9.27 -7.60
N SER A 111 -5.18 9.94 -7.16
CA SER A 111 -6.13 10.55 -8.08
C SER A 111 -5.53 11.77 -8.80
N PRO A 112 -5.79 11.94 -10.11
CA PRO A 112 -5.33 13.11 -10.87
C PRO A 112 -5.81 14.44 -10.29
N ALA A 113 -7.01 14.48 -9.70
CA ALA A 113 -7.57 15.69 -9.09
C ALA A 113 -6.77 16.12 -7.85
N ILE A 114 -6.38 15.18 -6.97
CA ILE A 114 -5.55 15.47 -5.80
C ILE A 114 -4.17 15.95 -6.23
N ALA A 115 -3.56 15.31 -7.23
CA ALA A 115 -2.26 15.73 -7.76
C ALA A 115 -2.29 17.13 -8.39
N ALA A 116 -3.34 17.46 -9.15
CA ALA A 116 -3.49 18.79 -9.75
C ALA A 116 -3.72 19.86 -8.67
N LEU A 117 -4.54 19.56 -7.67
CA LEU A 117 -4.88 20.47 -6.58
C LEU A 117 -3.67 20.74 -5.68
N SER A 118 -2.94 19.71 -5.26
CA SER A 118 -1.74 19.85 -4.42
C SER A 118 -0.68 20.70 -5.11
N ALA A 119 -0.44 20.48 -6.40
CA ALA A 119 0.46 21.30 -7.21
C ALA A 119 0.00 22.77 -7.28
N ALA A 120 -1.30 23.02 -7.42
CA ALA A 120 -1.85 24.38 -7.50
C ALA A 120 -1.66 25.17 -6.20
N ILE A 121 -1.64 24.50 -5.04
CA ILE A 121 -1.42 25.14 -3.74
C ILE A 121 0.02 25.02 -3.22
N GLY A 122 0.92 24.43 -4.00
CA GLY A 122 2.35 24.35 -3.69
C GLY A 122 2.74 23.31 -2.65
N LEU A 123 1.92 22.28 -2.44
CA LEU A 123 2.27 21.16 -1.56
C LEU A 123 3.22 20.20 -2.26
N SER A 124 4.27 19.78 -1.55
CA SER A 124 5.13 18.68 -1.95
C SER A 124 4.40 17.34 -1.84
N GLU A 125 4.86 16.35 -2.61
CA GLU A 125 4.34 14.99 -2.58
C GLU A 125 4.33 14.39 -1.16
N THR A 126 5.34 14.70 -0.34
CA THR A 126 5.46 14.25 1.05
C THR A 126 4.42 14.92 1.96
N GLU A 127 4.17 16.23 1.80
CA GLU A 127 3.14 16.93 2.58
C GLU A 127 1.74 16.39 2.27
N VAL A 128 1.47 16.01 1.02
CA VAL A 128 0.22 15.35 0.66
C VAL A 128 0.15 13.97 1.32
N ASP A 129 1.21 13.17 1.30
CA ASP A 129 1.25 11.87 1.98
C ASP A 129 0.97 12.02 3.49
N ASP A 130 1.57 13.03 4.13
CA ASP A 130 1.37 13.31 5.55
C ASP A 130 -0.07 13.74 5.87
N LEU A 131 -0.71 14.51 4.99
CA LEU A 131 -2.13 14.85 5.12
C LEU A 131 -3.03 13.61 5.02
N PHE A 132 -2.74 12.67 4.11
CA PHE A 132 -3.50 11.42 4.01
C PHE A 132 -3.31 10.53 5.24
N ARG A 133 -2.08 10.42 5.76
CA ARG A 133 -1.80 9.70 7.02
C ARG A 133 -2.53 10.33 8.21
N ALA A 134 -2.54 11.65 8.31
CA ALA A 134 -3.26 12.37 9.36
C ALA A 134 -4.78 12.20 9.22
N ALA A 135 -5.31 12.25 7.99
CA ALA A 135 -6.72 12.05 7.71
C ALA A 135 -7.20 10.64 8.07
N ALA A 136 -6.40 9.61 7.80
CA ALA A 136 -6.77 8.21 8.01
C ALA A 136 -7.11 7.84 9.46
N VAL A 137 -6.60 8.60 10.44
CA VAL A 137 -6.85 8.37 11.88
C VAL A 137 -8.01 9.19 12.44
N ILE A 138 -8.65 10.03 11.64
CA ILE A 138 -9.78 10.87 12.07
C ILE A 138 -11.07 10.04 12.08
N ALA A 139 -11.78 10.07 13.20
CA ALA A 139 -13.10 9.47 13.39
C ALA A 139 -14.17 10.57 13.55
N ALA A 140 -15.41 10.28 13.12
CA ALA A 140 -16.57 11.16 13.23
C ALA A 140 -17.33 10.94 14.56
#